data_AF-A0A973M4E7-F1
#
_entry.id   AF-A0A973M4E7-F1
#
_cell.length_a   1.000
_cell.length_b   1.000
_cell.length_c   1.000
_cell.angle_alpha   90.00
_cell.angle_beta   90.00
_cell.angle_gamma   90.00
#
_symmetry.space_group_name_H-M   'P 1'
#
loop_
_entity.id
_entity.type
_entity.pdbx_description
1 polymer ?
#
loop_
_entity_poly.entity_id
_entity_poly.type
_entity_poly.pdbx_seq_one_letter_code
_entity_poly.pdbx_strand_id
1 'polypeptide(L)'
;MAPKREKVTVDGRELSLSNLDKVLYPDDGMTKGEILDYLRVVGPAMIPGIRDRPATRKRWVHGVGTAEEPGEVFFQKNLDASTPKWVKRVTLEHRHSTNTYPLVNDLATLVWLGQIASLEIHVPQWRVDEKGRMLHPDRLVMDLDPGPGAGLPECVEVALLIKPILDDMGLASVPVTSGSKGIHLYAKLDMKQSWEQVSSVAHELARSLAADHPDLVVSDQKKTLREGRVLLDWSQNSGQKTTIAPYSLRGRFQPMVAAPRTWEEIGSPDLAHVRYDEMPARLTKYGNLFAPVLTDYSDEDGEDDGGRPPPSSSSTRGAAKASYGQRKPSQAAGEAKTDRLAPYRAKRDASATPEPVPLEPPEPGEGNTFVIHEHHARRLHWDLRLEHEGVLASFALPKGVPTDPGHNHLAVHTEDHPIEYLTFSGTIPKGEYGAGEMFVWDTGTYEVEKWREDKEIIVILTGREGGGLASVEDGKPVRLALIRTDGGLG
;
A
#
# COMPACT_ATOMS: atom_id res chain seq x y z
N MET A 1 9.88 0.04 50.32
CA MET A 1 8.63 -0.77 50.32
C MET A 1 8.58 -1.56 49.02
N ALA A 2 7.88 -2.71 48.97
CA ALA A 2 7.59 -3.36 47.69
C ALA A 2 6.68 -2.41 46.86
N PRO A 3 6.88 -2.30 45.53
CA PRO A 3 6.02 -1.45 44.71
C PRO A 3 4.58 -1.94 44.79
N LYS A 4 3.64 -1.02 45.02
CA LYS A 4 2.20 -1.32 45.03
C LYS A 4 1.84 -1.98 43.71
N ARG A 5 1.32 -3.21 43.77
CA ARG A 5 0.83 -3.95 42.62
C ARG A 5 -0.67 -4.05 42.70
N GLU A 6 -1.33 -3.77 41.59
CA GLU A 6 -2.79 -3.85 41.47
C GLU A 6 -3.13 -4.92 40.46
N LYS A 7 -4.06 -5.81 40.82
CA LYS A 7 -4.59 -6.82 39.92
C LYS A 7 -5.83 -6.24 39.25
N VAL A 8 -5.86 -6.26 37.92
CA VAL A 8 -7.00 -5.83 37.12
C VAL A 8 -7.38 -6.93 36.13
N THR A 9 -8.64 -6.94 35.70
CA THR A 9 -9.13 -7.82 34.65
C THR A 9 -9.47 -6.99 33.42
N VAL A 10 -8.87 -7.33 32.27
CA VAL A 10 -9.12 -6.70 30.96
C VAL A 10 -9.37 -7.84 29.98
N ASP A 11 -10.46 -7.79 29.21
CA ASP A 11 -10.89 -8.86 28.28
C ASP A 11 -10.83 -10.27 28.90
N GLY A 12 -11.23 -10.41 30.18
CA GLY A 12 -11.17 -11.67 30.92
C GLY A 12 -9.76 -12.16 31.30
N ARG A 13 -8.70 -11.41 31.01
CA ARG A 13 -7.31 -11.70 31.41
C ARG A 13 -6.94 -10.98 32.70
N GLU A 14 -6.33 -11.69 33.65
CA GLU A 14 -5.71 -11.05 34.82
C GLU A 14 -4.37 -10.40 34.45
N LEU A 15 -4.21 -9.13 34.82
CA LEU A 15 -3.01 -8.32 34.65
C LEU A 15 -2.53 -7.80 36.01
N SER A 16 -1.22 -7.79 36.24
CA SER A 16 -0.60 -7.14 37.40
C SER A 16 0.04 -5.83 36.97
N LEU A 17 -0.63 -4.73 37.29
CA LEU A 17 -0.14 -3.37 37.12
C LEU A 17 0.72 -2.96 38.32
N SER A 18 1.61 -2.00 38.12
CA SER A 18 2.52 -1.49 39.16
C SER A 18 3.03 -0.11 38.80
N ASN A 19 3.51 0.68 39.77
CA ASN A 19 4.17 1.97 39.51
C ASN A 19 3.33 2.88 38.58
N LEU A 20 2.02 2.99 38.85
CA LEU A 20 1.09 3.75 38.00
C LEU A 20 1.47 5.24 37.97
N ASP A 21 1.81 5.79 39.13
CA ASP A 21 2.23 7.19 39.33
C ASP A 21 3.64 7.48 38.77
N LYS A 22 4.31 6.51 38.12
CA LYS A 22 5.62 6.73 37.51
C LYS A 22 5.45 7.60 36.28
N VAL A 23 5.95 8.83 36.33
CA VAL A 23 6.12 9.71 35.17
C VAL A 23 6.99 9.03 34.12
N LEU A 24 6.49 8.98 32.88
CA LEU A 24 7.22 8.48 31.71
C LEU A 24 7.46 9.57 30.64
N TYR A 25 6.76 10.71 30.72
CA TYR A 25 7.05 11.94 29.98
C TYR A 25 7.32 13.10 30.95
N PRO A 26 8.58 13.34 31.36
CA PRO A 26 8.92 14.34 32.39
C PRO A 26 8.45 15.77 32.09
N ASP A 27 8.62 16.25 30.85
CA ASP A 27 8.25 17.62 30.45
C ASP A 27 6.73 17.88 30.45
N ASP A 28 5.92 16.81 30.39
CA ASP A 28 4.46 16.86 30.36
C ASP A 28 3.83 16.48 31.70
N GLY A 29 4.51 15.61 32.46
CA GLY A 29 3.99 14.98 33.67
C GLY A 29 3.34 13.61 33.45
N MET A 30 3.03 13.22 32.20
CA MET A 30 2.29 11.99 31.88
C MET A 30 2.86 10.76 32.58
N THR A 31 2.01 10.15 33.40
CA THR A 31 2.28 8.95 34.19
C THR A 31 2.00 7.68 33.39
N LYS A 32 2.52 6.55 33.89
CA LYS A 32 2.19 5.24 33.32
C LYS A 32 0.69 4.92 33.48
N GLY A 33 0.03 5.39 34.54
CA GLY A 33 -1.42 5.26 34.70
C GLY A 33 -2.19 5.88 33.53
N GLU A 34 -1.83 7.11 33.15
CA GLU A 34 -2.44 7.83 32.02
C GLU A 34 -2.11 7.18 30.67
N ILE A 35 -0.91 6.59 30.51
CA ILE A 35 -0.57 5.79 29.32
C ILE A 35 -1.48 4.56 29.21
N LEU A 36 -1.77 3.88 30.32
CA LEU A 36 -2.69 2.74 30.32
C LEU A 36 -4.13 3.16 30.02
N ASP A 37 -4.58 4.31 30.52
CA ASP A 37 -5.92 4.81 30.22
C ASP A 37 -6.04 5.30 28.76
N TYR A 38 -5.03 6.00 28.24
CA TYR A 38 -4.94 6.33 26.82
C TYR A 38 -5.07 5.08 25.93
N LEU A 39 -4.29 4.03 26.22
CA LEU A 39 -4.35 2.77 25.48
C LEU A 39 -5.70 2.06 25.63
N ARG A 40 -6.37 2.18 26.79
CA ARG A 40 -7.74 1.70 27.01
C ARG A 40 -8.74 2.44 26.11
N VAL A 41 -8.59 3.76 25.95
CA VAL A 41 -9.49 4.60 25.16
C VAL A 41 -9.27 4.44 23.65
N VAL A 42 -8.03 4.42 23.16
CA VAL A 42 -7.75 4.28 21.72
C VAL A 42 -7.77 2.83 21.23
N GLY A 43 -7.70 1.84 22.13
CA GLY A 43 -7.65 0.42 21.83
C GLY A 43 -8.65 -0.06 20.77
N PRO A 44 -9.96 0.27 20.88
CA PRO A 44 -10.96 -0.12 19.87
C PRO A 44 -10.67 0.38 18.45
N ALA A 45 -10.03 1.54 18.29
CA ALA A 45 -9.63 2.08 16.99
C ALA A 45 -8.23 1.58 16.53
N MET A 46 -7.33 1.34 17.48
CA MET A 46 -5.95 0.93 17.25
C MET A 46 -5.83 -0.56 16.88
N ILE A 47 -6.48 -1.44 17.65
CA ILE A 47 -6.33 -2.90 17.56
C ILE A 47 -6.61 -3.44 16.14
N PRO A 48 -7.68 -3.05 15.43
CA PRO A 48 -7.92 -3.53 14.07
C PRO A 48 -6.75 -3.29 13.08
N GLY A 49 -6.05 -2.17 13.25
CA GLY A 49 -4.90 -1.78 12.41
C GLY A 49 -3.58 -2.50 12.74
N ILE A 50 -3.48 -3.15 13.91
CA ILE A 50 -2.29 -3.88 14.39
C ILE A 50 -2.52 -5.38 14.64
N ARG A 51 -3.77 -5.84 14.64
CA ARG A 51 -4.18 -7.24 14.82
C ARG A 51 -3.47 -8.16 13.83
N ASP A 52 -2.94 -9.26 14.35
CA ASP A 52 -2.18 -10.29 13.63
C ASP A 52 -0.95 -9.76 12.87
N ARG A 53 -0.42 -8.61 13.30
CA ARG A 53 0.89 -8.11 12.87
C ARG A 53 1.94 -8.34 13.96
N PRO A 54 3.14 -8.86 13.63
CA PRO A 54 4.21 -9.08 14.61
C PRO A 54 4.72 -7.74 15.15
N ALA A 55 4.36 -7.40 16.39
CA ALA A 55 4.65 -6.10 16.97
C ALA A 55 6.10 -6.01 17.48
N THR A 56 6.88 -5.10 16.88
CA THR A 56 8.16 -4.63 17.45
C THR A 56 7.86 -3.54 18.48
N ARG A 57 8.42 -3.66 19.68
CA ARG A 57 8.23 -2.68 20.77
C ARG A 57 9.45 -1.80 20.90
N LYS A 58 9.26 -0.52 21.17
CA LYS A 58 10.34 0.38 21.62
C LYS A 58 10.00 0.85 23.04
N ARG A 59 10.92 0.59 23.97
CA ARG A 59 10.65 0.62 25.41
C ARG A 59 11.51 1.65 26.12
N TRP A 60 10.86 2.49 26.93
CA TRP A 60 11.48 3.47 27.82
C TRP A 60 11.12 3.10 29.26
N VAL A 61 11.85 2.14 29.84
CA VAL A 61 11.54 1.61 31.17
C VAL A 61 11.59 2.69 32.26
N HIS A 62 12.36 3.76 32.03
CA HIS A 62 12.54 4.89 32.92
C HIS A 62 11.90 6.20 32.44
N GLY A 63 11.15 6.17 31.33
CA GLY A 63 10.59 7.36 30.69
C GLY A 63 11.50 7.94 29.61
N VAL A 64 11.00 8.90 28.84
CA VAL A 64 11.69 9.51 27.68
C VAL A 64 12.79 10.50 28.05
N GLY A 65 12.89 10.90 29.32
CA GLY A 65 13.82 11.94 29.79
C GLY A 65 13.41 13.35 29.35
N THR A 66 14.36 14.29 29.40
CA THR A 66 14.21 15.67 28.90
C THR A 66 15.15 15.91 27.71
N ALA A 67 15.16 17.12 27.15
CA ALA A 67 16.11 17.50 26.11
C ALA A 67 17.58 17.45 26.59
N GLU A 68 17.82 17.74 27.86
CA GLU A 68 19.13 17.77 28.52
C GLU A 68 19.57 16.38 29.00
N GLU A 69 18.63 15.57 29.52
CA GLU A 69 18.87 14.19 29.96
C GLU A 69 17.90 13.21 29.27
N PRO A 70 18.19 12.80 28.02
CA PRO A 70 17.33 11.87 27.28
C PRO A 70 17.32 10.46 27.90
N GLY A 71 16.13 9.89 28.06
CA GLY A 71 15.94 8.60 28.71
C GLY A 71 16.37 7.41 27.85
N GLU A 72 16.89 6.37 28.52
CA GLU A 72 17.33 5.14 27.87
C GLU A 72 16.20 4.43 27.12
N VAL A 73 16.53 3.94 25.91
CA VAL A 73 15.60 3.26 25.03
C VAL A 73 16.21 2.02 24.38
N PHE A 74 15.41 0.97 24.27
CA PHE A 74 15.76 -0.21 23.48
C PHE A 74 14.59 -0.70 22.62
N PHE A 75 14.93 -1.33 21.50
CA PHE A 75 13.99 -2.08 20.68
C PHE A 75 13.92 -3.52 21.18
N GLN A 76 12.72 -4.03 21.39
CA GLN A 76 12.47 -5.42 21.74
C GLN A 76 11.65 -6.08 20.62
N LYS A 77 12.30 -7.01 19.91
CA LYS A 77 11.68 -7.87 18.89
C LYS A 77 11.25 -9.20 19.51
N ASN A 78 12.19 -9.95 20.06
CA ASN A 78 11.90 -11.22 20.72
C ASN A 78 11.11 -11.05 22.03
N LEU A 79 10.18 -11.96 22.32
CA LEU A 79 9.49 -12.07 23.60
C LEU A 79 10.39 -12.77 24.63
N ASP A 80 10.29 -12.36 25.88
CA ASP A 80 11.03 -12.96 27.00
C ASP A 80 10.14 -13.87 27.85
N ALA A 81 10.76 -14.63 28.76
CA ALA A 81 10.09 -15.62 29.61
C ALA A 81 9.07 -15.02 30.61
N SER A 82 9.07 -13.70 30.83
CA SER A 82 8.07 -13.04 31.69
C SER A 82 6.77 -12.70 30.95
N THR A 83 6.73 -12.89 29.63
CA THR A 83 5.53 -12.66 28.80
C THR A 83 4.37 -13.54 29.28
N PRO A 84 3.17 -12.96 29.57
CA PRO A 84 2.01 -13.74 29.97
C PRO A 84 1.67 -14.84 28.96
N LYS A 85 1.32 -16.03 29.46
CA LYS A 85 1.06 -17.22 28.62
C LYS A 85 -0.08 -17.01 27.61
N TRP A 86 -1.02 -16.11 27.92
CA TRP A 86 -2.19 -15.82 27.08
C TRP A 86 -1.90 -14.85 25.93
N VAL A 87 -0.74 -14.17 25.89
CA VAL A 87 -0.36 -13.30 24.77
C VAL A 87 -0.10 -14.16 23.53
N LYS A 88 -0.97 -14.02 22.52
CA LYS A 88 -0.82 -14.64 21.18
C LYS A 88 0.51 -14.19 20.59
N ARG A 89 1.22 -15.10 19.94
CA ARG A 89 2.57 -14.87 19.45
C ARG A 89 2.84 -15.63 18.16
N VAL A 90 3.76 -15.10 17.35
CA VAL A 90 4.28 -15.77 16.16
C VAL A 90 5.80 -15.81 16.21
N THR A 91 6.38 -16.93 15.78
CA THR A 91 7.84 -17.08 15.65
C THR A 91 8.20 -16.92 14.18
N LEU A 92 9.10 -16.00 13.87
CA LEU A 92 9.55 -15.71 12.51
C LEU A 92 11.05 -15.99 12.38
N GLU A 93 11.39 -16.68 11.31
CA GLU A 93 12.78 -16.88 10.91
C GLU A 93 13.26 -15.68 10.08
N HIS A 94 14.36 -15.07 10.50
CA HIS A 94 15.07 -14.06 9.74
C HIS A 94 16.48 -14.57 9.43
N ARG A 95 17.11 -14.02 8.39
CA ARG A 95 18.43 -14.41 7.87
C ARG A 95 19.54 -14.67 8.91
N HIS A 96 19.47 -14.01 10.06
CA HIS A 96 20.48 -14.11 11.14
C HIS A 96 19.88 -14.37 12.54
N SER A 97 18.57 -14.57 12.66
CA SER A 97 17.91 -14.71 13.97
C SER A 97 16.49 -15.26 13.83
N THR A 98 16.07 -16.15 14.73
CA THR A 98 14.66 -16.50 14.92
C THR A 98 14.10 -15.66 16.08
N ASN A 99 13.02 -14.91 15.84
CA ASN A 99 12.42 -14.02 16.84
C ASN A 99 10.93 -14.35 17.03
N THR A 100 10.49 -14.39 18.29
CA THR A 100 9.08 -14.56 18.65
C THR A 100 8.47 -13.21 19.00
N TYR A 101 7.43 -12.79 18.28
CA TYR A 101 6.75 -11.50 18.45
C TYR A 101 5.36 -11.68 19.07
N PRO A 102 4.86 -10.72 19.86
CA PRO A 102 3.45 -10.68 20.25
C PRO A 102 2.58 -10.24 19.07
N LEU A 103 1.36 -10.77 19.04
CA LEU A 103 0.27 -10.31 18.17
C LEU A 103 -0.73 -9.55 19.03
N VAL A 104 -0.94 -8.26 18.74
CA VAL A 104 -1.74 -7.36 19.59
C VAL A 104 -3.20 -7.39 19.14
N ASN A 105 -3.89 -8.47 19.50
CA ASN A 105 -5.22 -8.78 18.97
C ASN A 105 -6.38 -8.35 19.89
N ASP A 106 -6.08 -8.08 21.17
CA ASP A 106 -7.02 -7.78 22.25
C ASP A 106 -6.50 -6.62 23.13
N LEU A 107 -7.40 -6.03 23.94
CA LEU A 107 -7.08 -4.89 24.79
C LEU A 107 -6.16 -5.30 25.94
N ALA A 108 -6.28 -6.52 26.44
CA ALA A 108 -5.41 -7.06 27.47
C ALA A 108 -3.93 -7.05 27.03
N THR A 109 -3.64 -7.45 25.80
CA THR A 109 -2.29 -7.43 25.22
C THR A 109 -1.79 -5.99 25.06
N LEU A 110 -2.64 -5.07 24.62
CA LEU A 110 -2.27 -3.66 24.46
C LEU A 110 -1.95 -3.00 25.83
N VAL A 111 -2.78 -3.23 26.85
CA VAL A 111 -2.56 -2.76 28.23
C VAL A 111 -1.30 -3.40 28.83
N TRP A 112 -1.02 -4.68 28.55
CA TRP A 112 0.23 -5.32 28.96
C TRP A 112 1.46 -4.64 28.33
N LEU A 113 1.41 -4.26 27.05
CA LEU A 113 2.49 -3.54 26.38
C LEU A 113 2.77 -2.18 27.04
N GLY A 114 1.73 -1.45 27.42
CA GLY A 114 1.86 -0.21 28.21
C GLY A 114 2.45 -0.45 29.61
N GLN A 115 2.05 -1.52 30.30
CA GLN A 115 2.53 -1.87 31.64
C GLN A 115 4.05 -2.16 31.66
N ILE A 116 4.59 -2.71 30.57
CA ILE A 116 6.04 -2.92 30.37
C ILE A 116 6.77 -1.71 29.75
N ALA A 117 6.10 -0.55 29.66
CA ALA A 117 6.59 0.71 29.11
C ALA A 117 6.99 0.66 27.62
N SER A 118 6.22 -0.06 26.80
CA SER A 118 6.32 0.00 25.33
C SER A 118 5.57 1.23 24.82
N LEU A 119 6.27 2.37 24.72
CA LEU A 119 5.65 3.62 24.27
C LEU A 119 5.39 3.61 22.76
N GLU A 120 6.29 3.03 21.96
CA GLU A 120 6.06 2.88 20.51
C GLU A 120 5.79 1.41 20.15
N ILE A 121 4.70 1.19 19.43
CA ILE A 121 4.34 -0.09 18.79
C ILE A 121 4.58 0.06 17.29
N HIS A 122 5.46 -0.76 16.74
CA HIS A 122 5.81 -0.77 15.31
C HIS A 122 5.38 -2.08 14.67
N VAL A 123 4.74 -2.04 13.51
CA VAL A 123 4.17 -3.19 12.79
C VAL A 123 4.50 -3.14 11.30
N PRO A 124 4.63 -4.29 10.60
CA PRO A 124 4.76 -4.33 9.15
C PRO A 124 3.44 -3.95 8.43
N GLN A 125 3.47 -3.94 7.09
CA GLN A 125 2.28 -3.73 6.25
C GLN A 125 1.53 -5.03 5.89
N TRP A 126 2.03 -6.17 6.34
CA TRP A 126 1.42 -7.50 6.19
C TRP A 126 0.90 -8.04 7.55
N ARG A 127 0.20 -9.17 7.51
CA ARG A 127 -0.31 -9.92 8.68
C ARG A 127 0.16 -11.38 8.65
N VAL A 128 -0.01 -12.10 9.75
CA VAL A 128 0.08 -13.56 9.77
C VAL A 128 -1.30 -14.20 9.81
N ASP A 129 -1.43 -15.38 9.21
CA ASP A 129 -2.62 -16.22 9.38
C ASP A 129 -2.62 -16.96 10.73
N GLU A 130 -3.66 -17.76 10.98
CA GLU A 130 -3.76 -18.59 12.19
C GLU A 130 -2.59 -19.57 12.38
N LYS A 131 -2.00 -20.04 11.27
CA LYS A 131 -0.87 -20.97 11.23
C LYS A 131 0.47 -20.23 11.40
N GLY A 132 0.46 -18.90 11.54
CA GLY A 132 1.65 -18.05 11.66
C GLY A 132 2.38 -17.80 10.34
N ARG A 133 1.78 -18.15 9.19
CA ARG A 133 2.35 -17.88 7.87
C ARG A 133 2.19 -16.40 7.54
N MET A 134 3.24 -15.78 7.01
CA MET A 134 3.19 -14.41 6.52
C MET A 134 2.29 -14.32 5.28
N LEU A 135 1.28 -13.47 5.35
CA LEU A 135 0.41 -13.11 4.23
C LEU A 135 1.03 -11.97 3.42
N HIS A 136 0.47 -11.72 2.23
CA HIS A 136 0.77 -10.52 1.46
C HIS A 136 0.35 -9.24 2.22
N PRO A 137 0.96 -8.07 1.91
CA PRO A 137 0.56 -6.79 2.47
C PRO A 137 -0.92 -6.45 2.18
N ASP A 138 -1.63 -6.05 3.24
CA ASP A 138 -3.03 -5.58 3.16
C ASP A 138 -3.12 -4.05 3.07
N ARG A 139 -1.97 -3.37 3.07
CA ARG A 139 -1.86 -1.92 2.87
C ARG A 139 -0.50 -1.53 2.28
N LEU A 140 -0.48 -0.41 1.57
CA LEU A 140 0.72 0.34 1.19
C LEU A 140 0.95 1.47 2.19
N VAL A 141 2.21 1.88 2.38
CA VAL A 141 2.57 3.12 3.09
C VAL A 141 3.57 3.96 2.29
N MET A 142 3.33 5.26 2.20
CA MET A 142 4.34 6.26 1.81
C MET A 142 4.72 7.04 3.07
N ASP A 143 5.99 6.98 3.48
CA ASP A 143 6.50 7.70 4.66
C ASP A 143 7.25 8.96 4.20
N LEU A 144 6.75 10.13 4.61
CA LEU A 144 7.28 11.45 4.24
C LEU A 144 8.11 11.97 5.41
N ASP A 145 9.42 11.72 5.40
CA ASP A 145 10.37 12.09 6.46
C ASP A 145 11.13 13.38 6.10
N PRO A 146 10.83 14.53 6.74
CA PRO A 146 11.46 15.79 6.40
C PRO A 146 12.91 15.84 6.90
N GLY A 147 13.83 16.14 5.99
CA GLY A 147 15.24 16.34 6.30
C GLY A 147 15.53 17.66 7.01
N PRO A 148 16.81 17.95 7.30
CA PRO A 148 17.20 19.20 7.94
C PRO A 148 16.75 20.41 7.11
N GLY A 149 16.04 21.36 7.73
CA GLY A 149 15.49 22.54 7.05
C GLY A 149 14.06 22.38 6.53
N ALA A 150 13.56 21.15 6.38
CA ALA A 150 12.15 20.86 6.11
C ALA A 150 11.40 20.44 7.38
N GLY A 151 10.07 20.48 7.35
CA GLY A 151 9.17 20.10 8.42
C GLY A 151 7.81 19.62 7.92
N LEU A 152 6.77 19.85 8.74
CA LEU A 152 5.39 19.49 8.39
C LEU A 152 4.85 20.20 7.13
N PRO A 153 5.11 21.50 6.87
CA PRO A 153 4.58 22.18 5.68
C PRO A 153 5.02 21.52 4.37
N GLU A 154 6.30 21.17 4.25
CA GLU A 154 6.83 20.49 3.07
C GLU A 154 6.27 19.07 2.96
N CYS A 155 6.07 18.38 4.09
CA CYS A 155 5.35 17.09 4.09
C CYS A 155 3.89 17.22 3.65
N VAL A 156 3.21 18.33 3.94
CA VAL A 156 1.84 18.60 3.46
C VAL A 156 1.84 18.79 1.95
N GLU A 157 2.75 19.60 1.42
CA GLU A 157 2.87 19.82 -0.03
C GLU A 157 3.11 18.49 -0.77
N VAL A 158 4.07 17.69 -0.31
CA VAL A 158 4.35 16.36 -0.87
C VAL A 158 3.15 15.40 -0.70
N ALA A 159 2.43 15.46 0.42
CA ALA A 159 1.24 14.63 0.61
C ALA A 159 0.11 14.99 -0.37
N LEU A 160 -0.07 16.27 -0.67
CA LEU A 160 -1.07 16.77 -1.63
C LEU A 160 -0.67 16.48 -3.09
N LEU A 161 0.62 16.34 -3.39
CA LEU A 161 1.12 15.85 -4.68
C LEU A 161 0.88 14.33 -4.84
N ILE A 162 1.11 13.53 -3.79
CA ILE A 162 0.94 12.07 -3.84
C ILE A 162 -0.55 11.66 -3.87
N LYS A 163 -1.40 12.29 -3.05
CA LYS A 163 -2.82 11.94 -2.91
C LYS A 163 -3.52 11.67 -4.25
N PRO A 164 -3.54 12.58 -5.23
CA PRO A 164 -4.25 12.37 -6.49
C PRO A 164 -3.70 11.19 -7.28
N ILE A 165 -2.39 10.97 -7.30
CA ILE A 165 -1.78 9.84 -8.00
C ILE A 165 -2.27 8.52 -7.38
N LEU A 166 -2.35 8.45 -6.05
CA LEU A 166 -2.94 7.30 -5.37
C LEU A 166 -4.46 7.18 -5.62
N ASP A 167 -5.21 8.29 -5.63
CA ASP A 167 -6.65 8.27 -5.95
C ASP A 167 -6.89 7.72 -7.37
N ASP A 168 -6.09 8.15 -8.36
CA ASP A 168 -6.18 7.74 -9.77
C ASP A 168 -5.77 6.26 -9.96
N MET A 169 -4.87 5.73 -9.10
CA MET A 169 -4.57 4.30 -8.98
C MET A 169 -5.66 3.48 -8.26
N GLY A 170 -6.76 4.11 -7.83
CA GLY A 170 -7.81 3.48 -7.00
C GLY A 170 -7.41 3.25 -5.53
N LEU A 171 -6.23 3.72 -5.12
CA LEU A 171 -5.62 3.56 -3.80
C LEU A 171 -5.98 4.74 -2.87
N ALA A 172 -7.28 4.92 -2.61
CA ALA A 172 -7.79 5.98 -1.73
C ALA A 172 -7.04 5.98 -0.38
N SER A 173 -6.32 7.06 -0.10
CA SER A 173 -5.33 7.11 0.97
C SER A 173 -5.79 7.88 2.21
N VAL A 174 -5.35 7.43 3.38
CA VAL A 174 -5.57 8.07 4.70
C VAL A 174 -4.24 8.64 5.21
N PRO A 175 -4.17 9.95 5.49
CA PRO A 175 -2.98 10.57 6.06
C PRO A 175 -2.92 10.38 7.58
N VAL A 176 -1.71 10.13 8.08
CA VAL A 176 -1.41 9.93 9.50
C VAL A 176 -0.23 10.83 9.85
N THR A 177 -0.44 11.90 10.62
CA THR A 177 0.69 12.67 11.16
C THR A 177 1.51 11.78 12.08
N SER A 178 2.81 11.62 11.83
CA SER A 178 3.65 10.61 12.50
C SER A 178 3.79 10.80 14.01
N GLY A 179 3.49 12.00 14.54
CA GLY A 179 3.76 12.40 15.92
C GLY A 179 5.25 12.66 16.21
N SER A 180 6.10 12.78 15.18
CA SER A 180 7.53 13.08 15.36
C SER A 180 8.02 14.21 14.47
N LYS A 181 7.89 14.07 13.15
CA LYS A 181 8.25 15.12 12.18
C LYS A 181 7.40 15.06 10.91
N GLY A 182 7.29 13.84 10.35
CA GLY A 182 6.69 13.58 9.05
C GLY A 182 5.21 13.19 9.06
N ILE A 183 4.74 12.77 7.90
CA ILE A 183 3.39 12.25 7.63
C ILE A 183 3.53 10.88 6.97
N HIS A 184 2.67 9.92 7.30
CA HIS A 184 2.53 8.69 6.53
C HIS A 184 1.22 8.73 5.76
N LEU A 185 1.23 8.32 4.50
CA LEU A 185 0.02 8.06 3.72
C LEU A 185 -0.16 6.55 3.63
N TYR A 186 -1.31 6.04 4.08
CA TYR A 186 -1.64 4.63 3.94
C TYR A 186 -2.79 4.42 2.96
N ALA A 187 -2.72 3.39 2.13
CA ALA A 187 -3.82 2.96 1.27
C ALA A 187 -4.09 1.46 1.47
N LYS A 188 -5.35 1.03 1.39
CA LYS A 188 -5.73 -0.40 1.45
C LYS A 188 -5.25 -1.14 0.20
N LEU A 189 -4.87 -2.40 0.36
CA LEU A 189 -4.58 -3.33 -0.74
C LEU A 189 -5.52 -4.55 -0.67
N ASP A 190 -5.67 -5.24 -1.79
CA ASP A 190 -6.49 -6.46 -1.91
C ASP A 190 -5.71 -7.75 -1.54
N MET A 191 -4.49 -7.60 -1.02
CA MET A 191 -3.58 -8.69 -0.63
C MET A 191 -3.12 -9.60 -1.78
N LYS A 192 -3.32 -9.23 -3.05
CA LYS A 192 -2.83 -10.06 -4.16
C LYS A 192 -1.35 -9.85 -4.45
N GLN A 193 -0.81 -8.64 -4.23
CA GLN A 193 0.59 -8.33 -4.55
C GLN A 193 1.54 -8.64 -3.39
N SER A 194 2.76 -9.11 -3.69
CA SER A 194 3.82 -9.32 -2.70
C SER A 194 4.40 -8.00 -2.18
N TRP A 195 5.18 -8.04 -1.09
CA TRP A 195 5.87 -6.84 -0.59
C TRP A 195 6.98 -6.34 -1.52
N GLU A 196 7.58 -7.17 -2.37
CA GLU A 196 8.47 -6.71 -3.44
C GLU A 196 7.71 -5.86 -4.47
N GLN A 197 6.54 -6.35 -4.89
CA GLN A 197 5.67 -5.70 -5.87
C GLN A 197 5.20 -4.33 -5.36
N VAL A 198 4.61 -4.30 -4.16
CA VAL A 198 4.18 -3.05 -3.49
C VAL A 198 5.35 -2.10 -3.25
N SER A 199 6.53 -2.61 -2.86
CA SER A 199 7.73 -1.78 -2.68
C SER A 199 8.29 -1.24 -4.01
N SER A 200 8.07 -1.92 -5.14
CA SER A 200 8.48 -1.49 -6.47
C SER A 200 7.62 -0.31 -6.94
N VAL A 201 6.29 -0.44 -6.84
CA VAL A 201 5.32 0.63 -7.11
C VAL A 201 5.61 1.87 -6.27
N ALA A 202 5.80 1.70 -4.95
CA ALA A 202 6.14 2.81 -4.06
C ALA A 202 7.49 3.47 -4.41
N HIS A 203 8.47 2.70 -4.89
CA HIS A 203 9.78 3.21 -5.28
C HIS A 203 9.73 4.06 -6.55
N GLU A 204 9.06 3.60 -7.61
CA GLU A 204 8.97 4.40 -8.84
C GLU A 204 8.04 5.61 -8.67
N LEU A 205 6.98 5.53 -7.85
CA LEU A 205 6.23 6.70 -7.42
C LEU A 205 7.16 7.72 -6.73
N ALA A 206 8.00 7.26 -5.80
CA ALA A 206 8.96 8.14 -5.12
C ALA A 206 10.02 8.72 -6.06
N ARG A 207 10.50 7.96 -7.04
CA ARG A 207 11.44 8.44 -8.06
C ARG A 207 10.82 9.45 -9.01
N SER A 208 9.58 9.23 -9.45
CA SER A 208 8.85 10.18 -10.30
C SER A 208 8.63 11.52 -9.58
N LEU A 209 8.12 11.53 -8.35
CA LEU A 209 7.98 12.80 -7.60
C LEU A 209 9.32 13.49 -7.34
N ALA A 210 10.40 12.74 -7.08
CA ALA A 210 11.74 13.32 -6.90
C ALA A 210 12.34 13.89 -8.20
N ALA A 211 11.91 13.42 -9.37
CA ALA A 211 12.32 13.98 -10.66
C ALA A 211 11.53 15.25 -11.02
N ASP A 212 10.23 15.28 -10.73
CA ASP A 212 9.34 16.41 -11.02
C ASP A 212 9.53 17.57 -10.03
N HIS A 213 9.83 17.25 -8.76
CA HIS A 213 9.97 18.22 -7.66
C HIS A 213 11.34 18.08 -6.95
N PRO A 214 12.47 18.23 -7.67
CA PRO A 214 13.80 17.91 -7.16
C PRO A 214 14.26 18.84 -6.03
N ASP A 215 13.65 20.02 -5.87
CA ASP A 215 13.92 20.96 -4.78
C ASP A 215 13.09 20.69 -3.52
N LEU A 216 12.10 19.80 -3.58
CA LEU A 216 11.17 19.47 -2.49
C LEU A 216 11.27 18.00 -2.05
N VAL A 217 11.45 17.06 -2.99
CA VAL A 217 11.38 15.61 -2.77
C VAL A 217 12.71 14.93 -3.05
N VAL A 218 13.06 13.94 -2.24
CA VAL A 218 14.15 12.99 -2.51
C VAL A 218 13.71 11.56 -2.25
N SER A 219 14.16 10.61 -3.09
CA SER A 219 13.86 9.17 -2.97
C SER A 219 15.09 8.31 -2.66
N ASP A 220 16.30 8.86 -2.81
CA ASP A 220 17.55 8.23 -2.35
C ASP A 220 17.70 8.38 -0.83
N GLN A 221 17.99 7.27 -0.17
CA GLN A 221 18.11 7.16 1.29
C GLN A 221 19.31 7.94 1.88
N LYS A 222 20.27 8.38 1.07
CA LYS A 222 21.44 9.17 1.53
C LYS A 222 21.00 10.45 2.26
N LYS A 223 21.34 10.55 3.54
CA LYS A 223 21.02 11.72 4.39
C LYS A 223 21.54 13.05 3.84
N THR A 224 22.67 13.03 3.12
CA THR A 224 23.29 14.21 2.49
C THR A 224 22.45 14.83 1.38
N LEU A 225 21.40 14.14 0.90
CA LEU A 225 20.50 14.64 -0.14
C LEU A 225 19.20 15.22 0.43
N ARG A 226 19.00 15.23 1.75
CA ARG A 226 17.73 15.60 2.39
C ARG A 226 17.67 17.05 2.91
N GLU A 227 18.72 17.84 2.76
CA GLU A 227 18.70 19.24 3.21
C GLU A 227 17.65 20.03 2.40
N GLY A 228 16.77 20.74 3.11
CA GLY A 228 15.61 21.45 2.55
C GLY A 228 14.49 20.56 1.99
N ARG A 229 14.60 19.21 2.06
CA ARG A 229 13.74 18.28 1.31
C ARG A 229 13.09 17.21 2.17
N VAL A 230 11.95 16.71 1.70
CA VAL A 230 11.25 15.55 2.23
C VAL A 230 11.80 14.28 1.58
N LEU A 231 12.29 13.34 2.39
CA LEU A 231 12.49 11.97 1.91
C LEU A 231 11.12 11.31 1.77
N LEU A 232 10.86 10.77 0.58
CA LEU A 232 9.74 9.86 0.34
C LEU A 232 10.22 8.40 0.53
N ASP A 233 10.17 7.90 1.76
CA ASP A 233 10.65 6.58 2.16
C ASP A 233 9.69 5.45 1.74
N TRP A 234 9.78 5.09 0.47
CA TRP A 234 9.15 3.91 -0.11
C TRP A 234 9.58 2.59 0.56
N SER A 235 10.73 2.55 1.26
CA SER A 235 11.32 1.29 1.75
C SER A 235 10.53 0.65 2.90
N GLN A 236 9.63 1.41 3.55
CA GLN A 236 8.72 0.95 4.61
C GLN A 236 7.74 -0.16 4.17
N ASN A 237 7.57 -0.37 2.86
CA ASN A 237 6.77 -1.45 2.28
C ASN A 237 7.51 -2.80 2.24
N SER A 238 8.83 -2.84 2.45
CA SER A 238 9.59 -4.08 2.51
C SER A 238 9.11 -4.99 3.65
N GLY A 239 8.94 -6.29 3.38
CA GLY A 239 8.49 -7.27 4.36
C GLY A 239 9.36 -7.39 5.64
N GLN A 240 10.58 -6.85 5.64
CA GLN A 240 11.47 -6.83 6.82
C GLN A 240 11.35 -5.56 7.68
N LYS A 241 10.59 -4.56 7.23
CA LYS A 241 10.43 -3.27 7.90
C LYS A 241 9.18 -3.24 8.77
N THR A 242 9.14 -2.26 9.66
CA THR A 242 8.01 -1.98 10.54
C THR A 242 7.88 -0.48 10.68
N THR A 243 6.67 0.04 10.50
CA THR A 243 6.33 1.46 10.70
C THR A 243 5.58 1.61 12.02
N ILE A 244 5.63 2.80 12.62
CA ILE A 244 4.84 3.11 13.81
C ILE A 244 3.35 2.84 13.54
N ALA A 245 2.67 2.17 14.45
CA ALA A 245 1.25 1.91 14.34
C ALA A 245 0.45 3.23 14.47
N PRO A 246 -0.60 3.44 13.64
CA PRO A 246 -1.61 4.45 13.92
C PRO A 246 -2.11 4.34 15.37
N TYR A 247 -2.37 5.48 16.00
CA TYR A 247 -2.72 5.63 17.42
C TYR A 247 -1.62 5.26 18.44
N SER A 248 -0.44 4.79 18.02
CA SER A 248 0.69 4.63 18.95
C SER A 248 1.19 5.98 19.46
N LEU A 249 1.52 6.04 20.75
CA LEU A 249 2.36 7.10 21.30
C LEU A 249 3.73 7.11 20.63
N ARG A 250 4.42 8.26 20.73
CA ARG A 250 5.80 8.47 20.28
C ARG A 250 6.69 8.70 21.49
N GLY A 251 7.88 8.11 21.48
CA GLY A 251 8.89 8.34 22.52
C GLY A 251 9.68 9.62 22.24
N ARG A 252 8.98 10.75 22.33
CA ARG A 252 9.50 12.12 22.29
C ARG A 252 9.27 12.75 23.68
N PHE A 253 9.86 13.91 23.97
CA PHE A 253 9.68 14.56 25.28
C PHE A 253 8.22 14.96 25.56
N GLN A 254 7.47 15.29 24.51
CA GLN A 254 6.03 15.51 24.54
C GLN A 254 5.29 14.24 24.07
N PRO A 255 4.17 13.83 24.72
CA PRO A 255 3.40 12.62 24.41
C PRO A 255 2.53 12.78 23.14
N MET A 256 3.22 12.85 21.99
CA MET A 256 2.63 12.92 20.66
C MET A 256 2.19 11.53 20.15
N VAL A 257 1.24 11.52 19.22
CA VAL A 257 0.62 10.31 18.66
C VAL A 257 0.82 10.22 17.15
N ALA A 258 0.98 9.01 16.63
CA ALA A 258 0.83 8.70 15.21
C ALA A 258 -0.66 8.79 14.79
N ALA A 259 -1.19 10.01 14.69
CA ALA A 259 -2.62 10.27 14.64
C ALA A 259 -3.18 10.34 13.20
N PRO A 260 -4.19 9.52 12.84
CA PRO A 260 -4.95 9.65 11.61
C PRO A 260 -5.68 11.00 11.51
N ARG A 261 -5.65 11.59 10.30
CA ARG A 261 -6.19 12.91 9.98
C ARG A 261 -7.17 12.82 8.81
N THR A 262 -8.04 13.82 8.67
CA THR A 262 -8.77 14.04 7.41
C THR A 262 -7.88 14.79 6.41
N TRP A 263 -8.19 14.74 5.12
CA TRP A 263 -7.50 15.56 4.12
C TRP A 263 -7.76 17.06 4.27
N GLU A 264 -8.91 17.45 4.84
CA GLU A 264 -9.21 18.83 5.25
C GLU A 264 -8.23 19.32 6.33
N GLU A 265 -7.93 18.48 7.34
CA GLU A 265 -6.91 18.82 8.34
C GLU A 265 -5.51 18.94 7.74
N ILE A 266 -5.15 18.09 6.78
CA ILE A 266 -3.85 18.15 6.10
C ILE A 266 -3.68 19.44 5.31
N GLY A 267 -4.74 19.97 4.70
CA GLY A 267 -4.73 21.27 4.01
C GLY A 267 -4.75 22.50 4.93
N SER A 268 -4.79 22.32 6.26
CA SER A 268 -4.84 23.44 7.20
C SER A 268 -3.45 24.07 7.40
N PRO A 269 -3.33 25.42 7.38
CA PRO A 269 -2.07 26.10 7.72
C PRO A 269 -1.67 25.87 9.19
N ASP A 270 -2.62 25.54 10.06
CA ASP A 270 -2.40 25.27 11.49
C ASP A 270 -2.14 23.78 11.79
N LEU A 271 -1.73 22.97 10.79
CA LEU A 271 -1.48 21.54 10.99
C LEU A 271 -0.31 21.29 11.96
N ALA A 272 -0.64 20.87 13.18
CA ALA A 272 0.29 20.35 14.16
C ALA A 272 0.22 18.81 14.30
N HIS A 273 1.26 18.21 14.90
CA HIS A 273 1.15 16.86 15.46
C HIS A 273 0.18 16.85 16.64
N VAL A 274 -0.53 15.72 16.80
CA VAL A 274 -1.58 15.54 17.80
C VAL A 274 -0.99 14.93 19.08
N ARG A 275 -1.36 15.49 20.24
CA ARG A 275 -1.05 14.95 21.56
C ARG A 275 -2.04 13.85 21.99
N TYR A 276 -1.64 13.02 22.95
CA TYR A 276 -2.47 11.91 23.44
C TYR A 276 -3.83 12.32 24.02
N ASP A 277 -3.89 13.47 24.67
CA ASP A 277 -5.04 14.04 25.39
C ASP A 277 -6.11 14.58 24.42
N GLU A 278 -5.74 14.93 23.19
CA GLU A 278 -6.67 15.30 22.13
C GLU A 278 -7.39 14.09 21.51
N MET A 279 -6.77 12.91 21.52
CA MET A 279 -7.28 11.74 20.78
C MET A 279 -8.67 11.25 21.20
N PRO A 280 -9.08 11.24 22.49
CA PRO A 280 -10.45 10.86 22.88
C PRO A 280 -11.52 11.77 22.25
N ALA A 281 -11.28 13.09 22.22
CA ALA A 281 -12.17 14.05 21.59
C ALA A 281 -12.20 13.87 20.06
N ARG A 282 -11.05 13.58 19.44
CA ARG A 282 -10.96 13.27 18.00
C ARG A 282 -11.73 12.00 17.63
N LEU A 283 -11.59 10.91 18.41
CA LEU A 283 -12.33 9.67 18.19
C LEU A 283 -13.85 9.87 18.37
N THR A 284 -14.27 10.72 19.32
CA THR A 284 -15.68 11.09 19.50
C THR A 284 -16.21 11.90 18.31
N LYS A 285 -15.42 12.83 17.77
CA LYS A 285 -15.82 13.72 16.66
C LYS A 285 -15.81 13.03 15.29
N TYR A 286 -14.80 12.21 15.01
CA TYR A 286 -14.51 11.68 13.67
C TYR A 286 -14.62 10.15 13.55
N GLY A 287 -14.82 9.43 14.66
CA GLY A 287 -14.71 7.97 14.69
C GLY A 287 -13.28 7.49 14.41
N ASN A 288 -13.15 6.26 13.91
CA ASN A 288 -11.86 5.72 13.48
C ASN A 288 -11.54 6.17 12.05
N LEU A 289 -10.82 7.29 11.91
CA LEU A 289 -10.37 7.81 10.60
C LEU A 289 -9.45 6.85 9.83
N PHE A 290 -8.86 5.84 10.50
CA PHE A 290 -8.05 4.80 9.83
C PHE A 290 -8.89 3.63 9.30
N ALA A 291 -10.20 3.60 9.55
CA ALA A 291 -11.10 2.52 9.11
C ALA A 291 -11.01 2.19 7.60
N PRO A 292 -10.88 3.17 6.67
CA PRO A 292 -10.79 2.86 5.23
C PRO A 292 -9.57 2.01 4.81
N VAL A 293 -8.52 1.98 5.64
CA VAL A 293 -7.30 1.18 5.40
C VAL A 293 -7.41 -0.22 6.01
N LEU A 294 -8.47 -0.51 6.77
CA LEU A 294 -8.65 -1.81 7.40
C LEU A 294 -9.17 -2.82 6.40
N THR A 295 -8.57 -4.02 6.42
CA THR A 295 -9.13 -5.22 5.81
C THR A 295 -10.03 -5.90 6.83
N ASP A 296 -11.30 -6.03 6.48
CA ASP A 296 -12.25 -6.90 7.17
C ASP A 296 -11.87 -8.34 6.87
N TYR A 297 -11.59 -9.11 7.90
CA TYR A 297 -11.51 -10.57 7.83
C TYR A 297 -12.77 -11.11 8.50
N SER A 298 -13.68 -11.65 7.70
CA SER A 298 -14.60 -12.70 8.13
C SER A 298 -13.79 -13.96 8.39
N ASP A 299 -14.03 -14.65 9.50
CA ASP A 299 -13.39 -15.94 9.81
C ASP A 299 -13.93 -17.11 8.92
N GLU A 300 -14.62 -16.79 7.81
CA GLU A 300 -15.37 -17.74 6.97
C GLU A 300 -14.68 -18.08 5.64
N ASP A 301 -13.75 -17.26 5.13
CA ASP A 301 -13.07 -17.46 3.84
C ASP A 301 -11.93 -18.50 3.89
N GLY A 302 -12.09 -19.52 4.72
CA GLY A 302 -11.16 -20.61 4.94
C GLY A 302 -11.29 -21.76 3.93
N GLU A 303 -11.48 -21.47 2.64
CA GLU A 303 -11.61 -22.51 1.60
C GLU A 303 -10.26 -22.82 0.91
N ASP A 304 -9.99 -24.13 0.78
CA ASP A 304 -8.66 -24.71 0.62
C ASP A 304 -8.23 -24.78 -0.86
N ASP A 305 -7.56 -23.73 -1.37
CA ASP A 305 -6.78 -23.89 -2.61
C ASP A 305 -5.46 -24.61 -2.29
N GLY A 306 -5.40 -25.88 -2.68
CA GLY A 306 -4.41 -26.86 -2.28
C GLY A 306 -2.99 -26.52 -2.75
N GLY A 307 -2.27 -25.76 -1.93
CA GLY A 307 -0.87 -25.37 -2.12
C GLY A 307 0.08 -26.57 -2.24
N ARG A 308 0.25 -27.06 -3.47
CA ARG A 308 1.15 -28.16 -3.83
C ARG A 308 2.62 -27.80 -3.53
N PRO A 309 3.35 -28.59 -2.71
CA PRO A 309 4.76 -28.31 -2.43
C PRO A 309 5.63 -28.54 -3.67
N PRO A 310 6.77 -27.82 -3.82
CA PRO A 310 7.67 -27.98 -4.95
C PRO A 310 8.35 -29.37 -4.95
N PRO A 311 8.54 -30.01 -6.12
CA PRO A 311 9.05 -31.37 -6.17
C PRO A 311 10.56 -31.44 -5.90
N SER A 312 10.94 -32.20 -4.86
CA SER A 312 12.32 -32.66 -4.65
C SER A 312 12.69 -33.75 -5.66
N SER A 313 13.91 -33.70 -6.18
CA SER A 313 14.43 -34.65 -7.18
C SER A 313 14.79 -36.04 -6.61
N SER A 314 14.19 -37.11 -7.11
CA SER A 314 14.83 -38.44 -7.21
C SER A 314 14.06 -39.40 -8.14
N SER A 315 14.78 -40.39 -8.68
CA SER A 315 14.30 -41.49 -9.55
C SER A 315 13.20 -42.36 -8.86
N THR A 316 12.36 -43.14 -9.56
CA THR A 316 12.76 -44.31 -10.37
C THR A 316 11.65 -44.81 -11.33
N ARG A 317 12.03 -45.66 -12.29
CA ARG A 317 11.21 -46.28 -13.35
C ARG A 317 10.16 -47.29 -12.82
N GLY A 318 9.05 -47.42 -13.53
CA GLY A 318 8.14 -48.58 -13.46
C GLY A 318 7.05 -48.51 -14.55
N ALA A 319 6.94 -49.53 -15.40
CA ALA A 319 6.03 -49.53 -16.56
C ALA A 319 5.09 -50.75 -16.57
N ALA A 320 3.83 -50.58 -16.99
CA ALA A 320 2.92 -51.67 -17.33
C ALA A 320 1.83 -51.27 -18.35
N LYS A 321 1.39 -52.24 -19.16
CA LYS A 321 0.33 -52.17 -20.20
C LYS A 321 -0.73 -53.25 -19.89
N ALA A 322 -1.97 -53.26 -20.38
CA ALA A 322 -2.70 -52.40 -21.34
C ALA A 322 -4.16 -52.19 -20.84
N SER A 323 -5.17 -51.72 -21.58
CA SER A 323 -5.74 -52.28 -22.84
C SER A 323 -6.86 -51.39 -23.41
N TYR A 324 -7.31 -51.70 -24.64
CA TYR A 324 -8.11 -50.84 -25.53
C TYR A 324 -9.64 -50.93 -25.33
N GLY A 325 -10.36 -49.82 -25.59
CA GLY A 325 -11.82 -49.75 -25.49
C GLY A 325 -12.51 -48.65 -26.32
N GLN A 326 -12.34 -48.69 -27.65
CA GLN A 326 -13.15 -48.03 -28.71
C GLN A 326 -13.32 -46.48 -28.70
N ARG A 327 -12.91 -45.85 -29.82
CA ARG A 327 -13.07 -44.41 -30.12
C ARG A 327 -14.49 -44.05 -30.56
N LYS A 328 -14.95 -42.86 -30.17
CA LYS A 328 -15.85 -41.98 -30.94
C LYS A 328 -15.17 -40.61 -31.15
N PRO A 329 -15.62 -39.76 -32.10
CA PRO A 329 -14.81 -38.65 -32.60
C PRO A 329 -14.57 -37.55 -31.56
N SER A 330 -13.36 -37.02 -31.53
CA SER A 330 -12.97 -35.88 -30.70
C SER A 330 -13.54 -34.58 -31.26
N GLN A 331 -14.45 -33.94 -30.54
CA GLN A 331 -14.52 -32.48 -30.56
C GLN A 331 -13.29 -31.96 -29.81
N ALA A 332 -12.52 -31.08 -30.45
CA ALA A 332 -11.44 -30.39 -29.78
C ALA A 332 -12.05 -29.34 -28.85
N ALA A 333 -12.13 -29.65 -27.56
CA ALA A 333 -12.28 -28.63 -26.53
C ALA A 333 -10.97 -27.84 -26.49
N GLY A 334 -10.98 -26.63 -27.06
CA GLY A 334 -9.89 -25.68 -26.88
C GLY A 334 -9.77 -25.30 -25.40
N GLU A 335 -8.55 -24.95 -24.98
CA GLU A 335 -8.33 -24.35 -23.67
C GLU A 335 -9.20 -23.09 -23.55
N ALA A 336 -10.05 -23.03 -22.52
CA ALA A 336 -10.85 -21.85 -22.26
C ALA A 336 -9.89 -20.71 -21.83
N LYS A 337 -9.63 -19.78 -22.75
CA LYS A 337 -8.91 -18.54 -22.42
C LYS A 337 -9.64 -17.85 -21.28
N THR A 338 -8.87 -17.35 -20.30
CA THR A 338 -9.39 -16.52 -19.21
C THR A 338 -9.99 -15.24 -19.76
N ASP A 339 -11.15 -14.85 -19.25
CA ASP A 339 -11.90 -13.69 -19.71
C ASP A 339 -11.27 -12.37 -19.19
N ARG A 340 -10.33 -11.82 -19.97
CA ARG A 340 -9.58 -10.60 -19.64
C ARG A 340 -10.47 -9.36 -19.43
N LEU A 341 -11.70 -9.34 -19.97
CA LEU A 341 -12.63 -8.20 -19.84
C LEU A 341 -13.58 -8.31 -18.63
N ALA A 342 -13.51 -9.38 -17.83
CA ALA A 342 -14.33 -9.51 -16.63
C ALA A 342 -14.16 -8.35 -15.62
N PRO A 343 -12.93 -7.87 -15.28
CA PRO A 343 -12.75 -6.72 -14.40
C PRO A 343 -13.28 -5.41 -14.99
N TYR A 344 -13.21 -5.26 -16.32
CA TYR A 344 -13.76 -4.12 -17.03
C TYR A 344 -15.29 -4.06 -16.90
N ARG A 345 -15.97 -5.17 -17.24
CA ARG A 345 -17.44 -5.29 -17.13
C ARG A 345 -17.94 -5.13 -15.70
N ALA A 346 -17.22 -5.65 -14.71
CA ALA A 346 -17.62 -5.54 -13.30
C ALA A 346 -17.66 -4.08 -12.77
N LYS A 347 -17.04 -3.13 -13.46
CA LYS A 347 -16.98 -1.70 -13.08
C LYS A 347 -17.98 -0.80 -13.82
N ARG A 348 -18.73 -1.29 -14.82
CA ARG A 348 -19.65 -0.50 -15.65
C ARG A 348 -21.07 -1.04 -15.63
N ASP A 349 -22.06 -0.16 -15.53
CA ASP A 349 -23.44 -0.46 -15.90
C ASP A 349 -23.66 -0.02 -17.36
N ALA A 350 -23.85 -0.98 -18.26
CA ALA A 350 -24.07 -0.75 -19.70
C ALA A 350 -25.36 0.06 -20.02
N SER A 351 -26.23 0.29 -19.03
CA SER A 351 -27.39 1.18 -19.15
C SER A 351 -27.13 2.62 -18.65
N ALA A 352 -26.02 2.86 -17.94
CA ALA A 352 -25.66 4.14 -17.33
C ALA A 352 -24.49 4.85 -18.03
N THR A 353 -23.61 4.13 -18.73
CA THR A 353 -22.46 4.69 -19.46
C THR A 353 -22.60 4.57 -20.99
N PRO A 354 -22.12 5.54 -21.80
CA PRO A 354 -21.98 5.39 -23.25
C PRO A 354 -20.74 4.58 -23.67
N GLU A 355 -19.90 4.14 -22.72
CA GLU A 355 -18.75 3.26 -23.00
C GLU A 355 -19.19 1.92 -23.62
N PRO A 356 -18.39 1.30 -24.50
CA PRO A 356 -18.70 -0.01 -25.06
C PRO A 356 -18.54 -1.10 -24.01
N VAL A 357 -19.61 -1.86 -23.73
CA VAL A 357 -19.62 -2.97 -22.77
C VAL A 357 -20.06 -4.27 -23.47
N PRO A 358 -19.19 -4.91 -24.28
CA PRO A 358 -19.54 -6.13 -25.00
C PRO A 358 -19.73 -7.31 -24.03
N LEU A 359 -20.82 -8.05 -24.22
CA LEU A 359 -21.16 -9.24 -23.44
C LEU A 359 -20.42 -10.49 -23.90
N GLU A 360 -20.04 -10.55 -25.18
CA GLU A 360 -19.29 -11.65 -25.78
C GLU A 360 -17.79 -11.31 -25.86
N PRO A 361 -16.89 -12.32 -25.91
CA PRO A 361 -15.48 -12.06 -26.19
C PRO A 361 -15.32 -11.42 -27.57
N PRO A 362 -14.48 -10.39 -27.71
CA PRO A 362 -14.23 -9.74 -29.00
C PRO A 362 -13.55 -10.69 -30.00
N GLU A 363 -13.87 -10.51 -31.29
CA GLU A 363 -13.12 -11.12 -32.39
C GLU A 363 -11.69 -10.53 -32.43
N PRO A 364 -10.63 -11.36 -32.50
CA PRO A 364 -9.25 -10.85 -32.57
C PRO A 364 -9.00 -10.06 -33.86
N GLY A 365 -8.50 -8.83 -33.72
CA GLY A 365 -7.94 -8.06 -34.83
C GLY A 365 -6.51 -8.50 -35.18
N GLU A 366 -5.77 -7.63 -35.87
CA GLU A 366 -4.37 -7.91 -36.25
C GLU A 366 -3.38 -7.90 -35.06
N GLY A 367 -3.81 -7.44 -33.87
CA GLY A 367 -2.98 -7.44 -32.66
C GLY A 367 -1.84 -6.42 -32.70
N ASN A 368 -1.97 -5.38 -33.52
CA ASN A 368 -0.91 -4.43 -33.85
C ASN A 368 -1.36 -2.96 -33.80
N THR A 369 -2.60 -2.66 -33.40
CA THR A 369 -3.10 -1.29 -33.31
C THR A 369 -2.96 -0.69 -31.91
N PHE A 370 -2.88 0.65 -31.83
CA PHE A 370 -2.95 1.36 -30.55
C PHE A 370 -3.88 2.56 -30.62
N VAL A 371 -4.34 2.97 -29.45
CA VAL A 371 -5.01 4.26 -29.23
C VAL A 371 -4.40 4.95 -28.01
N ILE A 372 -4.21 6.26 -28.10
CA ILE A 372 -3.92 7.13 -26.96
C ILE A 372 -5.15 8.00 -26.77
N HIS A 373 -5.81 7.87 -25.62
CA HIS A 373 -6.89 8.76 -25.23
C HIS A 373 -6.35 9.95 -24.45
N GLU A 374 -6.93 11.12 -24.68
CA GLU A 374 -6.87 12.27 -23.78
C GLU A 374 -8.14 12.26 -22.92
N HIS A 375 -7.98 12.25 -21.60
CA HIS A 375 -9.06 12.01 -20.65
C HIS A 375 -9.18 13.16 -19.64
N HIS A 376 -10.20 13.99 -19.84
CA HIS A 376 -10.63 15.08 -18.97
C HIS A 376 -11.55 14.55 -17.87
N ALA A 377 -10.99 13.72 -16.98
CA ALA A 377 -11.67 13.28 -15.77
C ALA A 377 -11.67 14.38 -14.70
N ARG A 378 -11.52 14.05 -13.41
CA ARG A 378 -11.21 15.04 -12.37
C ARG A 378 -9.93 15.84 -12.67
N ARG A 379 -9.03 15.26 -13.47
CA ARG A 379 -7.79 15.84 -13.98
C ARG A 379 -7.54 15.32 -15.38
N LEU A 380 -6.89 16.15 -16.20
CA LEU A 380 -6.38 15.77 -17.51
C LEU A 380 -5.26 14.73 -17.35
N HIS A 381 -5.43 13.58 -17.97
CA HIS A 381 -4.42 12.54 -18.12
C HIS A 381 -4.58 11.88 -19.50
N TRP A 382 -3.66 10.98 -19.84
CA TRP A 382 -3.73 10.21 -21.08
C TRP A 382 -3.72 8.72 -20.77
N ASP A 383 -4.38 7.92 -21.60
CA ASP A 383 -4.37 6.46 -21.52
C ASP A 383 -3.81 5.87 -22.81
N LEU A 384 -2.70 5.15 -22.73
CA LEU A 384 -2.20 4.33 -23.84
C LEU A 384 -2.86 2.96 -23.78
N ARG A 385 -3.45 2.51 -24.89
CA ARG A 385 -4.07 1.19 -25.00
C ARG A 385 -3.52 0.48 -26.24
N LEU A 386 -2.98 -0.72 -26.03
CA LEU A 386 -2.33 -1.55 -27.05
C LEU A 386 -3.19 -2.77 -27.34
N GLU A 387 -3.55 -3.00 -28.60
CA GLU A 387 -4.30 -4.19 -29.00
C GLU A 387 -3.44 -5.44 -28.81
N HIS A 388 -3.80 -6.31 -27.86
CA HIS A 388 -3.06 -7.50 -27.50
C HIS A 388 -4.00 -8.65 -27.13
N GLU A 389 -3.78 -9.82 -27.72
CA GLU A 389 -4.56 -11.06 -27.48
C GLU A 389 -6.10 -10.94 -27.60
N GLY A 390 -6.59 -9.92 -28.31
CA GLY A 390 -8.02 -9.65 -28.48
C GLY A 390 -8.60 -8.61 -27.52
N VAL A 391 -7.80 -8.00 -26.63
CA VAL A 391 -8.23 -6.87 -25.80
C VAL A 391 -7.29 -5.68 -25.99
N LEU A 392 -7.60 -4.53 -25.40
CA LEU A 392 -6.68 -3.40 -25.30
C LEU A 392 -5.97 -3.42 -23.94
N ALA A 393 -4.73 -3.93 -23.91
CA ALA A 393 -3.85 -3.82 -22.76
C ALA A 393 -3.62 -2.33 -22.45
N SER A 394 -4.10 -1.89 -21.30
CA SER A 394 -4.35 -0.46 -21.04
C SER A 394 -3.48 0.10 -19.92
N PHE A 395 -2.94 1.30 -20.14
CA PHE A 395 -2.00 1.96 -19.26
C PHE A 395 -2.36 3.43 -19.10
N ALA A 396 -2.68 3.84 -17.88
CA ALA A 396 -2.75 5.25 -17.55
C ALA A 396 -1.33 5.85 -17.64
N LEU A 397 -1.23 7.05 -18.21
CA LEU A 397 -0.02 7.85 -18.35
C LEU A 397 -0.21 9.18 -17.57
N PRO A 398 -0.05 9.19 -16.23
CA PRO A 398 -0.32 10.37 -15.40
C PRO A 398 0.66 11.54 -15.65
N LYS A 399 1.71 11.31 -16.45
CA LYS A 399 2.75 12.28 -16.82
C LYS A 399 2.66 12.72 -18.28
N GLY A 400 1.54 12.41 -18.94
CA GLY A 400 1.33 12.74 -20.35
C GLY A 400 1.91 11.71 -21.30
N VAL A 401 1.74 11.98 -22.60
CA VAL A 401 2.25 11.12 -23.66
C VAL A 401 3.79 11.15 -23.64
N PRO A 402 4.47 9.99 -23.65
CA PRO A 402 5.93 9.92 -23.73
C PRO A 402 6.46 10.40 -25.09
N THR A 403 6.66 11.72 -25.21
CA THR A 403 7.21 12.37 -26.42
C THR A 403 8.73 12.56 -26.40
N ASP A 404 9.41 12.12 -25.35
CA ASP A 404 10.87 12.20 -25.19
C ASP A 404 11.46 10.79 -24.91
N PRO A 405 12.19 10.19 -25.87
CA PRO A 405 12.77 8.85 -25.70
C PRO A 405 13.98 8.81 -24.73
N GLY A 406 14.48 9.95 -24.28
CA GLY A 406 15.53 10.04 -23.27
C GLY A 406 15.05 9.83 -21.83
N HIS A 407 13.73 9.88 -21.58
CA HIS A 407 13.15 9.89 -20.23
C HIS A 407 12.12 8.77 -20.02
N ASN A 408 12.34 7.95 -18.99
CA ASN A 408 11.36 6.95 -18.55
C ASN A 408 10.07 7.64 -18.11
N HIS A 409 8.93 7.24 -18.70
CA HIS A 409 7.60 7.69 -18.30
C HIS A 409 6.91 6.65 -17.43
N LEU A 410 6.17 7.11 -16.42
CA LEU A 410 5.33 6.25 -15.59
C LEU A 410 4.09 5.80 -16.38
N ALA A 411 3.98 4.49 -16.59
CA ALA A 411 2.81 3.85 -17.17
C ALA A 411 2.21 2.88 -16.14
N VAL A 412 0.98 3.14 -15.70
CA VAL A 412 0.29 2.32 -14.69
C VAL A 412 -0.72 1.43 -15.42
N HIS A 413 -0.51 0.11 -15.41
CA HIS A 413 -1.45 -0.84 -16.02
C HIS A 413 -2.80 -0.79 -15.28
N THR A 414 -3.87 -0.50 -16.02
CA THR A 414 -5.27 -0.50 -15.55
C THR A 414 -5.93 -1.83 -15.95
N GLU A 415 -7.24 -2.00 -15.71
CA GLU A 415 -7.95 -3.09 -16.39
C GLU A 415 -7.83 -2.98 -17.91
N ASP A 416 -7.81 -4.12 -18.59
CA ASP A 416 -7.84 -4.17 -20.06
C ASP A 416 -9.21 -3.69 -20.57
N HIS A 417 -9.22 -3.05 -21.74
CA HIS A 417 -10.44 -2.44 -22.32
C HIS A 417 -10.88 -3.19 -23.59
N PRO A 418 -12.17 -3.16 -23.96
CA PRO A 418 -12.65 -3.80 -25.19
C PRO A 418 -12.13 -3.08 -26.45
N ILE A 419 -12.01 -3.81 -27.56
CA ILE A 419 -11.41 -3.36 -28.83
C ILE A 419 -12.10 -2.10 -29.38
N GLU A 420 -13.39 -1.95 -29.13
CA GLU A 420 -14.21 -0.82 -29.51
C GLU A 420 -13.66 0.53 -28.98
N TYR A 421 -12.86 0.54 -27.91
CA TYR A 421 -12.18 1.76 -27.44
C TYR A 421 -11.18 2.33 -28.44
N LEU A 422 -10.68 1.58 -29.43
CA LEU A 422 -9.82 2.12 -30.49
C LEU A 422 -10.45 3.32 -31.22
N THR A 423 -11.78 3.42 -31.22
CA THR A 423 -12.54 4.49 -31.88
C THR A 423 -13.44 5.28 -30.92
N PHE A 424 -13.42 4.96 -29.62
CA PHE A 424 -14.33 5.59 -28.65
C PHE A 424 -13.92 7.03 -28.36
N SER A 425 -14.90 7.93 -28.33
CA SER A 425 -14.77 9.27 -27.77
C SER A 425 -16.14 9.72 -27.29
N GLY A 426 -16.22 10.35 -26.13
CA GLY A 426 -17.49 10.73 -25.51
C GLY A 426 -17.35 11.17 -24.06
N THR A 427 -18.47 11.53 -23.45
CA THR A 427 -18.55 11.98 -22.06
C THR A 427 -19.08 10.86 -21.17
N ILE A 428 -18.24 10.34 -20.28
CA ILE A 428 -18.62 9.34 -19.26
C ILE A 428 -19.37 10.07 -18.13
N PRO A 429 -20.63 9.72 -17.81
CA PRO A 429 -21.46 10.50 -16.89
C PRO A 429 -20.90 10.62 -15.46
N LYS A 430 -21.15 11.76 -14.84
CA LYS A 430 -20.72 12.03 -13.46
C LYS A 430 -21.39 11.08 -12.47
N GLY A 431 -20.59 10.20 -11.88
CA GLY A 431 -21.03 9.17 -10.93
C GLY A 431 -20.51 7.79 -11.33
N GLU A 432 -20.32 7.57 -12.63
CA GLU A 432 -19.75 6.35 -13.19
C GLU A 432 -18.23 6.26 -12.96
N TYR A 433 -17.72 5.05 -13.03
CA TYR A 433 -16.27 4.79 -12.98
C TYR A 433 -15.60 5.40 -14.22
N GLY A 434 -14.56 6.22 -14.03
CA GLY A 434 -13.92 6.93 -15.13
C GLY A 434 -14.67 8.17 -15.64
N ALA A 435 -15.62 8.73 -14.88
CA ALA A 435 -16.35 9.94 -15.27
C ALA A 435 -15.45 11.11 -15.73
N GLY A 436 -15.70 11.60 -16.96
CA GLY A 436 -14.87 12.59 -17.66
C GLY A 436 -15.25 12.73 -19.14
N GLU A 437 -14.62 13.67 -19.85
CA GLU A 437 -14.65 13.69 -21.32
C GLU A 437 -13.43 12.96 -21.87
N MET A 438 -13.63 12.02 -22.80
CA MET A 438 -12.57 11.20 -23.38
C MET A 438 -12.53 11.39 -24.89
N PHE A 439 -11.34 11.67 -25.42
CA PHE A 439 -11.09 11.91 -26.85
C PHE A 439 -9.93 11.07 -27.35
N VAL A 440 -9.98 10.55 -28.58
CA VAL A 440 -8.80 9.96 -29.24
C VAL A 440 -7.80 11.07 -29.56
N TRP A 441 -6.71 11.12 -28.78
CA TRP A 441 -5.58 12.02 -29.01
C TRP A 441 -4.79 11.55 -30.24
N ASP A 442 -4.42 10.26 -30.25
CA ASP A 442 -3.79 9.66 -31.41
C ASP A 442 -4.06 8.16 -31.54
N THR A 443 -3.83 7.62 -32.73
CA THR A 443 -3.95 6.19 -33.04
C THR A 443 -3.00 5.83 -34.17
N GLY A 444 -2.65 4.55 -34.26
CA GLY A 444 -1.76 4.03 -35.29
C GLY A 444 -1.43 2.57 -35.06
N THR A 445 -0.28 2.13 -35.57
CA THR A 445 0.22 0.76 -35.38
C THR A 445 1.36 0.73 -34.38
N TYR A 446 1.62 -0.45 -33.80
CA TYR A 446 2.78 -0.68 -32.95
C TYR A 446 3.48 -2.00 -33.29
N GLU A 447 4.80 -2.01 -33.15
CA GLU A 447 5.62 -3.21 -33.22
C GLU A 447 6.08 -3.62 -31.82
N VAL A 448 6.06 -4.93 -31.53
CA VAL A 448 6.57 -5.48 -30.27
C VAL A 448 8.07 -5.77 -30.40
N GLU A 449 8.91 -4.98 -29.74
CA GLU A 449 10.30 -5.40 -29.47
C GLU A 449 10.34 -6.48 -28.38
N LYS A 450 9.49 -6.34 -27.36
CA LYS A 450 9.51 -7.18 -26.16
C LYS A 450 8.17 -7.14 -25.44
N TRP A 451 7.50 -8.27 -25.29
CA TRP A 451 6.34 -8.39 -24.43
C TRP A 451 6.65 -9.32 -23.26
N ARG A 452 6.77 -8.75 -22.06
CA ARG A 452 6.80 -9.49 -20.80
C ARG A 452 5.75 -8.87 -19.91
N GLU A 453 4.55 -9.40 -19.98
CA GLU A 453 3.35 -8.88 -19.31
C GLU A 453 3.60 -8.57 -17.83
N ASP A 454 4.37 -9.40 -17.12
CA ASP A 454 4.69 -9.22 -15.70
C ASP A 454 5.96 -8.40 -15.40
N LYS A 455 6.58 -7.71 -16.37
CA LYS A 455 7.85 -6.97 -16.16
C LYS A 455 8.03 -5.71 -17.01
N GLU A 456 8.00 -5.86 -18.32
CA GLU A 456 8.39 -4.81 -19.25
C GLU A 456 7.76 -5.08 -20.62
N ILE A 457 7.08 -4.08 -21.15
CA ILE A 457 6.56 -4.07 -22.50
C ILE A 457 7.33 -2.99 -23.26
N ILE A 458 8.06 -3.38 -24.29
CA ILE A 458 8.78 -2.49 -25.17
C ILE A 458 8.14 -2.56 -26.54
N VAL A 459 7.60 -1.43 -26.98
CA VAL A 459 6.89 -1.28 -28.24
C VAL A 459 7.40 -0.07 -29.00
N ILE A 460 7.33 -0.13 -30.32
CA ILE A 460 7.61 1.01 -31.21
C ILE A 460 6.26 1.46 -31.77
N LEU A 461 5.79 2.65 -31.38
CA LEU A 461 4.54 3.23 -31.87
C LEU A 461 4.78 4.00 -33.18
N THR A 462 3.94 3.77 -34.18
CA THR A 462 3.87 4.58 -35.40
C THR A 462 2.50 5.23 -35.46
N GLY A 463 2.40 6.49 -35.05
CA GLY A 463 1.15 7.25 -35.12
C GLY A 463 0.71 7.53 -36.56
N ARG A 464 -0.59 7.76 -36.76
CA ARG A 464 -1.16 8.18 -38.05
C ARG A 464 -0.55 9.50 -38.55
N GLU A 465 -0.58 9.69 -39.87
CA GLU A 465 -0.20 10.96 -40.49
C GLU A 465 -1.04 12.13 -39.93
N GLY A 466 -0.38 13.21 -39.52
CA GLY A 466 -1.02 14.36 -38.85
C GLY A 466 -1.49 14.09 -37.40
N GLY A 467 -1.20 12.91 -36.84
CA GLY A 467 -1.47 12.56 -35.46
C GLY A 467 -0.51 13.23 -34.45
N GLY A 468 -0.81 13.07 -33.16
CA GLY A 468 0.00 13.61 -32.07
C GLY A 468 1.44 13.14 -32.11
N LEU A 469 1.69 11.83 -32.30
CA LEU A 469 3.04 11.28 -32.42
C LEU A 469 3.73 11.67 -33.73
N ALA A 470 2.99 12.00 -34.80
CA ALA A 470 3.58 12.46 -36.05
C ALA A 470 4.28 13.84 -35.92
N SER A 471 3.98 14.59 -34.84
CA SER A 471 4.70 15.83 -34.50
C SER A 471 5.99 15.60 -33.69
N VAL A 472 6.23 14.38 -33.22
CA VAL A 472 7.41 14.00 -32.42
C VAL A 472 8.52 13.50 -33.36
N GLU A 473 9.75 13.99 -33.17
CA GLU A 473 10.95 13.65 -33.96
C GLU A 473 10.78 13.61 -35.50
N ASP A 474 10.00 14.54 -36.06
CA ASP A 474 9.64 14.61 -37.49
C ASP A 474 8.88 13.36 -38.00
N GLY A 475 8.03 12.77 -37.16
CA GLY A 475 7.14 11.66 -37.52
C GLY A 475 7.81 10.30 -37.57
N LYS A 476 8.94 10.13 -36.87
CA LYS A 476 9.60 8.83 -36.70
C LYS A 476 8.82 7.94 -35.72
N PRO A 477 8.91 6.61 -35.85
CA PRO A 477 8.35 5.69 -34.86
C PRO A 477 8.94 5.93 -33.46
N VAL A 478 8.08 6.08 -32.46
CA VAL A 478 8.44 6.39 -31.08
C VAL A 478 8.58 5.11 -30.28
N ARG A 479 9.79 4.84 -29.78
CA ARG A 479 10.08 3.64 -28.99
C ARG A 479 9.74 3.85 -27.51
N LEU A 480 8.74 3.13 -27.01
CA LEU A 480 8.30 3.18 -25.62
C LEU A 480 8.74 1.94 -24.84
N ALA A 481 9.31 2.16 -23.66
CA ALA A 481 9.55 1.12 -22.67
C ALA A 481 8.58 1.30 -21.49
N LEU A 482 7.45 0.60 -21.55
CA LEU A 482 6.46 0.51 -20.48
C LEU A 482 7.00 -0.48 -19.44
N ILE A 483 7.76 0.03 -18.47
CA ILE A 483 8.24 -0.77 -17.34
C ILE A 483 7.07 -0.91 -16.37
N ARG A 484 6.48 -2.12 -16.33
CA ARG A 484 5.47 -2.46 -15.33
C ARG A 484 6.23 -2.68 -14.03
N THR A 485 6.14 -1.75 -13.09
CA THR A 485 6.44 -2.10 -11.68
C THR A 485 5.45 -3.19 -11.30
N ASP A 486 5.94 -4.42 -11.10
CA ASP A 486 5.15 -5.59 -10.72
C ASP A 486 4.03 -5.18 -9.75
N GLY A 487 2.78 -5.11 -10.20
CA GLY A 487 1.76 -4.32 -9.49
C GLY A 487 0.45 -4.05 -10.22
N GLY A 488 0.13 -4.80 -11.28
CA GLY A 488 -1.22 -4.79 -11.84
C GLY A 488 -2.20 -5.50 -10.90
N LEU A 489 -3.33 -4.86 -10.64
CA LEU A 489 -4.48 -5.44 -9.92
C LEU A 489 -5.25 -6.36 -10.88
N GLY A 490 -4.91 -7.65 -10.90
CA GLY A 490 -5.71 -8.71 -11.52
C GLY A 490 -6.71 -9.30 -10.53
#